data_AF-A0AB32W8C1-F1
#
_entry.id   AF-A0AB32W8C1-F1
#
_cell.length_a   1.000
_cell.length_b   1.000
_cell.length_c   1.000
_cell.angle_alpha   90.00
_cell.angle_beta   90.00
_cell.angle_gamma   90.00
#
_symmetry.space_group_name_H-M   'P 1'
#
loop_
_entity.id
_entity.type
_entity.pdbx_description
1 polymer ?
#
loop_
_entity_poly.entity_id
_entity_poly.type
_entity_poly.pdbx_seq_one_letter_code
_entity_poly.pdbx_strand_id
1 'polypeptide(L)'
;MIEKISLFWSWYFELVVRTKLNRVSRNDDGGDVDSLGRLSIFTHLGRAFGPLDKSRFLDEDKFYAVELYVLINCEEVLSYIKIFDVIVNGDVVHISEDELEKVCDARFVKWFKNYERWLKRCIQNRDLDQQMSLEVSLSLQMPCVS
;
A
#
# COMPACT_ATOMS: atom_id res chain seq x y z
N MET A 1 -18.60 17.33 -11.50
CA MET A 1 -18.57 18.77 -11.13
C MET A 1 -17.23 19.41 -11.48
N ILE A 2 -16.11 18.74 -11.17
CA ILE A 2 -14.74 19.22 -11.46
C ILE A 2 -14.51 19.48 -12.97
N GLU A 3 -14.96 18.59 -13.86
CA GLU A 3 -14.74 18.75 -15.32
C GLU A 3 -15.32 20.04 -15.90
N LYS A 4 -16.54 20.43 -15.52
CA LYS A 4 -17.18 21.66 -15.99
C LYS A 4 -16.45 22.91 -15.50
N ILE A 5 -15.92 22.86 -14.29
CA ILE A 5 -15.14 23.95 -13.70
C ILE A 5 -13.80 24.04 -14.42
N SER A 6 -13.10 22.92 -14.62
CA SER A 6 -11.83 22.89 -15.37
C SER A 6 -11.98 23.41 -16.80
N LEU A 7 -13.08 23.08 -17.49
CA LEU A 7 -13.40 23.59 -18.82
C LEU A 7 -13.66 25.11 -18.83
N PHE A 8 -14.37 25.62 -17.83
CA PHE A 8 -14.59 27.05 -17.68
C PHE A 8 -13.28 27.80 -17.45
N TRP A 9 -12.36 27.24 -16.67
CA TRP A 9 -11.08 27.88 -16.32
C TRP A 9 -10.08 27.85 -17.48
N SER A 10 -10.12 26.83 -18.35
CA SER A 10 -9.25 26.75 -19.53
C SER A 10 -9.54 27.83 -20.58
N TRP A 11 -10.71 28.48 -20.50
CA TRP A 11 -11.04 29.62 -21.38
C TRP A 11 -10.39 30.93 -20.92
N TYR A 12 -9.99 31.02 -19.65
CA TYR A 12 -9.42 32.23 -19.04
C TYR A 12 -7.93 32.09 -18.73
N PHE A 13 -7.42 30.87 -18.55
CA PHE A 13 -6.01 30.59 -18.27
C PHE A 13 -5.45 29.63 -19.31
N GLU A 14 -4.28 29.96 -19.87
CA GLU A 14 -3.51 28.99 -20.64
C GLU A 14 -3.26 27.74 -19.80
N LEU A 15 -3.26 26.56 -20.44
CA LEU A 15 -2.92 25.27 -19.80
C LEU A 15 -1.54 25.30 -19.10
N VAL A 16 -0.72 26.29 -19.42
CA VAL A 16 0.61 26.56 -18.86
C VAL A 16 0.54 27.19 -17.46
N VAL A 17 -0.58 27.78 -17.06
CA VAL A 17 -0.74 28.37 -15.72
C VAL A 17 -0.80 27.25 -14.68
N ARG A 18 0.27 27.15 -13.88
CA ARG A 18 0.41 26.16 -12.81
C ARG A 18 -0.52 26.51 -11.63
N THR A 19 -1.69 25.89 -11.60
CA THR A 19 -2.64 25.84 -10.49
C THR A 19 -2.32 24.69 -9.53
N LYS A 20 -3.00 24.60 -8.38
CA LYS A 20 -2.87 23.43 -7.48
C LYS A 20 -3.23 22.10 -8.15
N LEU A 21 -4.05 22.10 -9.21
CA LEU A 21 -4.58 20.89 -9.84
C LEU A 21 -3.66 20.30 -10.92
N ASN A 22 -2.81 21.12 -11.53
CA ASN A 22 -1.90 20.73 -12.61
C ASN A 22 -0.41 20.94 -12.23
N ARG A 23 -0.12 21.32 -10.98
CA ARG A 23 1.24 21.41 -10.47
C ARG A 23 1.67 20.06 -9.92
N VAL A 24 2.87 19.64 -10.31
CA VAL A 24 3.55 18.47 -9.77
C VAL A 24 3.58 18.55 -8.23
N SER A 25 3.40 17.39 -7.57
CA SER A 25 3.46 17.25 -6.11
C SER A 25 4.64 18.02 -5.52
N ARG A 26 4.46 18.64 -4.34
CA ARG A 26 5.53 19.36 -3.64
C ARG A 26 6.75 18.48 -3.32
N ASN A 27 6.55 17.17 -3.29
CA ASN A 27 7.56 16.19 -2.93
C ASN A 27 8.22 15.58 -4.18
N ASP A 28 7.78 15.91 -5.39
CA ASP A 28 8.37 15.40 -6.61
C ASP A 28 9.56 16.29 -7.02
N ASP A 29 10.74 15.70 -7.10
CA ASP A 29 11.98 16.37 -7.51
C ASP A 29 12.14 16.42 -9.05
N GLY A 30 11.15 15.91 -9.81
CA GLY A 30 11.15 15.91 -11.27
C GLY A 30 12.18 14.98 -11.89
N GLY A 31 12.75 14.07 -11.10
CA GLY A 31 13.71 13.07 -11.57
C GLY A 31 13.00 11.88 -12.22
N ASP A 32 13.51 11.46 -13.38
CA ASP A 32 13.08 10.23 -14.05
C ASP A 32 13.71 9.03 -13.35
N VAL A 33 12.89 8.06 -12.97
CA VAL A 33 13.33 6.85 -12.28
C VAL A 33 12.77 5.66 -13.03
N ASP A 34 13.65 4.73 -13.41
CA ASP A 34 13.23 3.51 -14.08
C ASP A 34 12.17 2.78 -13.22
N SER A 35 10.98 2.61 -13.79
CA SER A 35 9.84 1.96 -13.14
C SER A 35 10.04 0.46 -12.93
N LEU A 36 11.13 -0.12 -13.47
CA LEU A 36 11.32 -1.55 -13.49
C LEU A 36 11.33 -2.16 -12.08
N GLY A 37 10.19 -2.78 -11.72
CA GLY A 37 10.00 -3.49 -10.46
C GLY A 37 9.68 -2.61 -9.24
N ARG A 38 9.34 -1.33 -9.41
CA ARG A 38 8.93 -0.45 -8.30
C ARG A 38 7.41 -0.26 -8.26
N LEU A 39 6.89 -0.04 -7.05
CA LEU A 39 5.51 0.39 -6.87
C LEU A 39 5.32 1.80 -7.45
N SER A 40 4.12 2.07 -7.95
CA SER A 40 3.65 3.35 -8.50
C SER A 40 3.95 4.54 -7.57
N ILE A 41 3.86 4.33 -6.26
CA ILE A 41 4.16 5.37 -5.26
C ILE A 41 5.66 5.74 -5.19
N PHE A 42 6.55 4.95 -5.78
CA PHE A 42 8.00 5.15 -5.79
C PHE A 42 8.57 5.44 -7.20
N THR A 43 7.73 5.83 -8.15
CA THR A 43 8.16 6.24 -9.50
C THR A 43 8.72 7.66 -9.54
N HIS A 44 8.45 8.47 -8.52
CA HIS A 44 8.95 9.84 -8.41
C HIS A 44 10.04 9.93 -7.36
N LEU A 45 11.18 10.56 -7.70
CA LEU A 45 12.20 10.91 -6.71
C LEU A 45 11.63 11.93 -5.73
N GLY A 46 11.62 11.54 -4.46
CA GLY A 46 11.19 12.39 -3.36
C GLY A 46 12.19 13.52 -3.09
N ARG A 47 11.71 14.75 -2.89
CA ARG A 47 12.52 15.85 -2.38
C ARG A 47 12.77 15.69 -0.88
N ALA A 48 14.02 15.75 -0.44
CA ALA A 48 14.35 15.69 0.99
C ALA A 48 13.68 16.82 1.78
N PHE A 49 13.14 16.50 2.96
CA PHE A 49 12.51 17.47 3.85
C PHE A 49 13.55 18.29 4.62
N GLY A 50 14.06 19.37 4.01
CA GLY A 50 14.91 20.35 4.68
C GLY A 50 16.20 19.79 5.30
N PRO A 51 16.88 20.57 6.17
CA PRO A 51 18.05 20.09 6.89
C PRO A 51 17.69 18.91 7.80
N LEU A 52 18.45 17.82 7.72
CA LEU A 52 18.30 16.61 8.54
C LEU A 52 18.86 16.85 9.96
N ASP A 53 18.36 17.87 10.67
CA ASP A 53 18.91 18.29 11.96
C ASP A 53 18.41 17.45 13.14
N LYS A 54 17.36 16.64 12.96
CA LYS A 54 16.77 15.79 13.99
C LYS A 54 16.29 14.45 13.41
N SER A 55 17.18 13.46 13.29
CA SER A 55 16.69 12.10 13.09
C SER A 55 16.02 11.64 14.38
N ARG A 56 14.73 11.31 14.29
CA ARG A 56 14.03 10.57 15.34
C ARG A 56 13.84 9.17 14.82
N PHE A 57 14.35 8.18 15.55
CA PHE A 57 14.01 6.80 15.26
C PHE A 57 12.51 6.62 15.49
N LEU A 58 11.84 5.98 14.55
CA LEU A 58 10.46 5.53 14.75
C LEU A 58 10.50 4.35 15.73
N ASP A 59 9.58 4.35 16.69
CA ASP A 59 9.29 3.13 17.46
C ASP A 59 8.61 2.10 16.54
N GLU A 60 8.52 0.85 17.02
CA GLU A 60 7.96 -0.26 16.23
C GLU A 60 6.51 0.00 15.80
N ASP A 61 5.69 0.58 16.68
CA ASP A 61 4.28 0.89 16.40
C ASP A 61 4.14 1.94 15.28
N LYS A 62 4.95 3.00 15.34
CA LYS A 62 4.97 4.03 14.28
C LYS A 62 5.52 3.48 12.99
N PHE A 63 6.55 2.63 13.06
CA PHE A 63 7.09 2.00 11.87
C PHE A 63 6.02 1.13 11.20
N TYR A 64 5.30 0.33 11.99
CA TYR A 64 4.19 -0.47 11.51
C TYR A 64 3.08 0.39 10.91
N ALA A 65 2.65 1.46 11.58
CA ALA A 65 1.60 2.34 11.09
C ALA A 65 1.99 3.02 9.76
N VAL A 66 3.25 3.44 9.63
CA VAL A 66 3.79 3.99 8.37
C VAL A 66 3.81 2.92 7.28
N GLU A 67 4.26 1.72 7.60
CA GLU A 67 4.30 0.61 6.64
C GLU A 67 2.90 0.24 6.14
N LEU A 68 1.93 0.11 7.05
CA LEU A 68 0.54 -0.14 6.71
C LEU A 68 -0.02 0.99 5.83
N TYR A 69 0.19 2.25 6.21
CA TYR A 69 -0.29 3.40 5.45
C TYR A 69 0.24 3.38 4.01
N VAL A 70 1.53 3.10 3.83
CA VAL A 70 2.15 2.98 2.51
C VAL A 70 1.49 1.87 1.68
N LEU A 71 1.24 0.71 2.30
CA LEU A 71 0.64 -0.44 1.62
C LEU A 71 -0.83 -0.21 1.23
N ILE A 72 -1.66 0.32 2.14
CA ILE A 72 -3.11 0.50 1.85
C ILE A 72 -3.38 1.60 0.82
N ASN A 73 -2.46 2.54 0.64
CA ASN A 73 -2.55 3.60 -0.37
C ASN A 73 -1.87 3.24 -1.69
N CYS A 74 -1.30 2.04 -1.82
CA CYS A 74 -0.65 1.59 -3.04
C CYS A 74 -1.66 0.84 -3.93
N GLU A 75 -1.88 1.32 -5.15
CA GLU A 75 -2.87 0.73 -6.07
C GLU A 75 -2.61 -0.75 -6.36
N GLU A 76 -1.34 -1.12 -6.53
CA GLU A 76 -0.92 -2.51 -6.77
C GLU A 76 -1.18 -3.44 -5.59
N VAL A 77 -1.33 -2.90 -4.37
CA VAL A 77 -1.56 -3.68 -3.16
C VAL A 77 -3.06 -3.89 -2.91
N LEU A 78 -3.94 -3.09 -3.51
CA LEU A 78 -5.40 -3.16 -3.33
C LEU A 78 -5.98 -4.54 -3.65
N SER A 79 -5.44 -5.25 -4.65
CA SER A 79 -5.87 -6.61 -4.97
C SER A 79 -5.57 -7.60 -3.85
N TYR A 80 -4.48 -7.40 -3.11
CA TYR A 80 -4.08 -8.26 -2.00
C TYR A 80 -4.89 -7.97 -0.73
N ILE A 81 -5.32 -6.72 -0.53
CA ILE A 81 -6.27 -6.37 0.55
C ILE A 81 -7.58 -7.14 0.36
N LYS A 82 -8.12 -7.19 -0.87
CA LYS A 82 -9.33 -7.99 -1.16
C LYS A 82 -9.13 -9.48 -0.89
N ILE A 83 -7.95 -10.04 -1.22
CA ILE A 83 -7.63 -11.44 -0.92
C ILE A 83 -7.62 -11.66 0.60
N PHE A 84 -7.00 -10.74 1.34
CA PHE A 84 -6.98 -10.77 2.80
C PHE A 84 -8.39 -10.68 3.40
N ASP A 85 -9.25 -9.81 2.89
CA ASP A 85 -10.64 -9.68 3.36
C ASP A 85 -11.46 -10.95 3.13
N VAL A 86 -11.31 -11.60 1.96
CA VAL A 86 -11.98 -12.88 1.66
C VAL A 86 -11.53 -13.97 2.63
N ILE A 87 -10.24 -14.01 2.91
CA ILE A 87 -9.63 -14.96 3.84
C ILE A 87 -10.17 -14.72 5.26
N VAL A 88 -10.17 -13.47 5.74
CA VAL A 88 -10.64 -13.11 7.08
C VAL A 88 -12.14 -13.38 7.25
N ASN A 89 -12.96 -13.06 6.24
CA ASN A 89 -14.40 -13.34 6.25
C ASN A 89 -14.73 -14.83 6.06
N GLY A 90 -13.86 -15.60 5.41
CA GLY A 90 -14.02 -17.05 5.27
C GLY A 90 -13.83 -17.81 6.57
N ASP A 91 -12.99 -17.29 7.47
CA ASP A 91 -12.66 -17.92 8.76
C ASP A 91 -13.66 -17.58 9.88
N VAL A 92 -14.45 -16.50 9.74
CA VAL A 92 -15.38 -16.03 10.78
C VAL A 92 -16.72 -15.64 10.17
N VAL A 93 -17.78 -16.31 10.61
CA VAL A 93 -19.16 -15.99 10.22
C VAL A 93 -19.51 -14.58 10.73
N HIS A 94 -19.66 -13.63 9.79
CA HIS A 94 -20.12 -12.25 9.99
C HIS A 94 -19.24 -11.37 10.91
N ILE A 95 -18.07 -10.98 10.41
CA ILE A 95 -17.30 -9.84 10.97
C ILE A 95 -17.92 -8.53 10.46
N SER A 96 -18.02 -7.50 11.32
CA SER A 96 -18.43 -6.14 10.91
C SER A 96 -17.29 -5.39 10.21
N GLU A 97 -17.62 -4.37 9.43
CA GLU A 97 -16.61 -3.54 8.73
C GLU A 97 -15.58 -2.93 9.70
N ASP A 98 -16.03 -2.42 10.85
CA ASP A 98 -15.13 -1.88 11.90
C ASP A 98 -14.17 -2.93 12.49
N GLU A 99 -14.62 -4.18 12.62
CA GLU A 99 -13.77 -5.27 13.13
C GLU A 99 -12.79 -5.75 12.05
N LEU A 100 -13.20 -5.70 10.77
CA LEU A 100 -12.31 -5.98 9.64
C LEU A 100 -11.19 -4.95 9.55
N GLU A 101 -11.50 -3.66 9.75
CA GLU A 101 -10.50 -2.58 9.79
C GLU A 101 -9.46 -2.83 10.90
N LYS A 102 -9.89 -3.17 12.12
CA LYS A 102 -8.97 -3.52 13.22
C LYS A 102 -8.11 -4.74 12.91
N VAL A 103 -8.67 -5.75 12.26
CA VAL A 103 -7.94 -6.96 11.84
C VAL A 103 -6.91 -6.61 10.77
N CYS A 104 -7.27 -5.74 9.82
CA CYS A 104 -6.37 -5.23 8.80
C CYS A 104 -5.21 -4.47 9.44
N ASP A 105 -5.53 -3.52 10.33
CA ASP A 105 -4.55 -2.76 11.10
C ASP A 105 -3.60 -3.69 11.85
N ALA A 106 -4.09 -4.72 12.52
CA ALA A 106 -3.24 -5.58 13.34
C ALA A 106 -2.39 -6.59 12.56
N ARG A 107 -2.83 -7.01 11.36
CA ARG A 107 -2.34 -8.28 10.76
C ARG A 107 -1.93 -8.19 9.30
N PHE A 108 -2.42 -7.19 8.55
CA PHE A 108 -2.23 -7.13 7.11
C PHE A 108 -0.76 -7.11 6.71
N VAL A 109 0.07 -6.26 7.33
CA VAL A 109 1.50 -6.12 6.99
C VAL A 109 2.24 -7.45 7.15
N LYS A 110 2.00 -8.14 8.27
CA LYS A 110 2.64 -9.43 8.57
C LYS A 110 2.17 -10.51 7.61
N TRP A 111 0.87 -10.57 7.31
CA TRP A 111 0.30 -11.48 6.34
C TRP A 111 0.89 -11.25 4.95
N PHE A 112 0.96 -10.00 4.49
CA PHE A 112 1.46 -9.65 3.17
C PHE A 112 2.93 -10.06 2.97
N LYS A 113 3.78 -9.81 3.97
CA LYS A 113 5.19 -10.28 3.97
C LYS A 113 5.34 -11.80 3.94
N ASN A 114 4.44 -12.53 4.61
CA ASN A 114 4.43 -13.98 4.57
C ASN A 114 4.00 -14.49 3.19
N TYR A 115 2.95 -13.88 2.63
CA TYR A 115 2.45 -14.19 1.29
C TYR A 115 3.52 -13.97 0.22
N GLU A 116 4.26 -12.85 0.28
CA GLU A 116 5.37 -12.56 -0.62
C GLU A 116 6.49 -13.62 -0.52
N ARG A 117 6.88 -13.98 0.70
CA ARG A 117 7.89 -15.04 0.94
C ARG A 117 7.44 -16.38 0.38
N TRP A 118 6.18 -16.74 0.59
CA TRP A 118 5.58 -17.95 0.05
C TRP A 118 5.58 -17.93 -1.49
N LEU A 119 5.13 -16.84 -2.10
CA LEU A 119 5.09 -16.69 -3.56
C LEU A 119 6.48 -16.87 -4.18
N LYS A 120 7.50 -16.24 -3.58
CA LYS A 120 8.90 -16.43 -3.99
C LYS A 120 9.34 -17.89 -3.92
N ARG A 121 8.96 -18.62 -2.87
CA ARG A 121 9.24 -20.05 -2.70
C ARG A 121 8.53 -20.90 -3.75
N CYS A 122 7.26 -20.63 -4.04
CA CYS A 122 6.48 -21.35 -5.05
C CYS A 122 7.05 -21.15 -6.46
N ILE A 123 7.42 -19.92 -6.82
CA ILE A 123 8.05 -19.62 -8.11
C ILE A 123 9.38 -20.38 -8.26
N GLN A 124 10.17 -20.46 -7.18
CA GLN A 124 11.43 -21.22 -7.19
C GLN A 124 11.23 -22.74 -7.29
N ASN A 125 10.15 -23.28 -6.69
CA ASN A 125 9.93 -24.72 -6.58
C ASN A 125 8.97 -25.33 -7.64
N ARG A 126 8.37 -24.52 -8.53
CA ARG A 126 7.38 -24.96 -9.55
C ARG A 126 6.25 -25.84 -9.00
N ASP A 127 5.69 -25.48 -7.84
CA ASP A 127 4.59 -26.22 -7.22
C ASP A 127 3.47 -25.23 -6.86
N LEU A 128 2.35 -25.26 -7.60
CA LEU A 128 1.33 -24.20 -7.56
C LEU A 128 -0.03 -24.63 -6.99
N ASP A 129 -0.38 -25.92 -6.92
CA ASP A 129 -1.82 -26.25 -6.83
C ASP A 129 -2.32 -26.86 -5.51
N GLN A 130 -1.45 -27.27 -4.57
CA GLN A 130 -1.94 -27.94 -3.34
C GLN A 130 -1.68 -27.20 -2.01
N GLN A 131 -0.81 -26.19 -1.97
CA GLN A 131 -0.32 -25.62 -0.70
C GLN A 131 -1.07 -24.36 -0.24
N MET A 132 -1.90 -23.78 -1.11
CA MET A 132 -2.55 -22.48 -0.92
C MET A 132 -3.56 -22.45 0.24
N SER A 133 -4.28 -23.56 0.49
CA SER A 133 -5.31 -23.60 1.54
C SER A 133 -4.78 -23.95 2.93
N LEU A 134 -3.66 -24.67 3.05
CA LEU A 134 -3.18 -25.14 4.37
C LEU A 134 -2.28 -24.10 5.06
N GLU A 135 -1.31 -23.50 4.36
CA GLU A 135 -0.36 -22.57 4.99
C GLU A 135 -0.93 -21.15 5.21
N VAL A 136 -1.91 -20.73 4.40
CA VAL A 136 -2.58 -19.43 4.57
C VAL A 136 -3.47 -19.46 5.82
N SER A 137 -4.28 -20.51 6.01
CA SER A 137 -5.05 -20.73 7.24
C SER A 137 -4.15 -20.85 8.49
N LEU A 138 -3.02 -21.54 8.40
CA LEU A 138 -2.02 -21.61 9.48
C LEU A 138 -1.40 -20.25 9.84
N SER A 139 -1.20 -19.36 8.86
CA SER A 139 -0.65 -18.01 9.08
C SER A 139 -1.66 -17.06 9.73
N LEU A 140 -2.96 -17.35 9.61
CA LEU A 140 -4.02 -16.60 10.27
C LEU A 140 -4.33 -17.14 11.67
N GLN A 141 -3.98 -18.39 11.96
CA GLN A 141 -4.20 -18.99 13.28
C GLN A 141 -3.12 -18.69 14.32
N MET A 142 -2.03 -17.98 13.96
CA MET A 142 -0.94 -17.70 14.90
C MET A 142 -1.41 -16.76 16.02
N PRO A 143 -1.45 -17.19 17.29
CA PRO A 143 -1.67 -16.27 18.40
C PRO A 143 -0.48 -15.31 18.47
N CYS A 144 -0.75 -14.05 18.80
CA CYS A 144 0.29 -13.12 19.20
C CYS A 144 1.12 -13.76 20.33
N VAL A 145 2.32 -14.22 19.99
CA VAL A 145 3.33 -14.53 21.00
C VAL A 145 4.06 -13.23 21.24
N SER A 146 3.73 -12.65 22.39
CA SER A 146 4.38 -11.52 23.09
C SER A 146 5.87 -11.73 23.31
#